data_AF-A0A7V4BS94-F1
#
_entry.id   AF-A0A7V4BS94-F1
#
_cell.length_a   1.000
_cell.length_b   1.000
_cell.length_c   1.000
_cell.angle_alpha   90.00
_cell.angle_beta   90.00
_cell.angle_gamma   90.00
#
_symmetry.space_group_name_H-M   'P 1'
#
loop_
_entity.id
_entity.type
_entity.pdbx_description
1 polymer ?
#
loop_
_entity_poly.entity_id
_entity_poly.type
_entity_poly.pdbx_seq_one_letter_code
_entity_poly.pdbx_strand_id
1 'polypeptide(L)'
;MVERDKNHPCVIVWSLGNEAGDGSNFEATYRWIKSRDKTRPVQYEQAGERPHTDIYCPMYARIEHLQAYEAKKPSRPLILCEYSHAMGNSNGNFKDYWDVIRSARYLQGGCIWDWVDQSFAKINGKDTCWLYGGDFGILNNIPSDTNFCCNGLVSADRTPHPALWEVKKQYQPFWVKAINVAEGKFELINECDFTPMSVMDITWYIYEDGKPIYNANLGVQQILPHKSKEIALKYPVISLKPGSEYSVYFSFRTKAVGELIPKGYELAWEQFILPWKKEETKPDLTTFPKLRILTHNPDKPVINGNNFSVTFDAKTGMLLSYLYDTMRVIQKSPVPHFWRACTDNDMGNNMLKRCGIWQKANTQLVLDSFSVVSANPYQIMVKTVFRLPIVNARYYINYSVLANGEIIITSRFVPG
;
A
#
# COMPACT_ATOMS: atom_id res chain seq x y z
N MET A 1 -7.82 -33.01 -21.12
CA MET A 1 -7.87 -31.53 -21.20
C MET A 1 -8.14 -31.09 -22.63
N VAL A 2 -7.16 -31.11 -23.55
CA VAL A 2 -7.30 -30.56 -24.92
C VAL A 2 -8.55 -31.04 -25.65
N GLU A 3 -8.79 -32.35 -25.73
CA GLU A 3 -9.96 -32.85 -26.47
C GLU A 3 -11.30 -32.38 -25.89
N ARG A 4 -11.39 -32.24 -24.57
CA ARG A 4 -12.59 -31.78 -23.89
C ARG A 4 -12.80 -30.27 -24.12
N ASP A 5 -11.73 -29.49 -24.06
CA ASP A 5 -11.82 -28.04 -23.85
C ASP A 5 -11.50 -27.19 -25.11
N LYS A 6 -11.01 -27.79 -26.20
CA LYS A 6 -10.53 -27.11 -27.43
C LYS A 6 -11.54 -26.17 -28.12
N ASN A 7 -12.84 -26.33 -27.85
CA ASN A 7 -13.89 -25.51 -28.45
C ASN A 7 -14.26 -24.26 -27.63
N HIS A 8 -13.61 -24.03 -26.48
CA HIS A 8 -13.87 -22.84 -25.67
C HIS A 8 -13.01 -21.64 -26.12
N PRO A 9 -13.62 -20.50 -26.51
CA PRO A 9 -12.87 -19.32 -26.95
C PRO A 9 -12.16 -18.60 -25.80
N CYS A 10 -12.62 -18.78 -24.55
CA CYS A 10 -11.98 -18.23 -23.36
C CYS A 10 -10.67 -18.96 -22.99
N VAL A 11 -10.48 -20.19 -23.46
CA VAL A 11 -9.20 -20.88 -23.33
C VAL A 11 -8.30 -20.37 -24.45
N ILE A 12 -7.24 -19.65 -24.10
CA ILE A 12 -6.31 -19.05 -25.08
C ILE A 12 -4.91 -19.65 -25.03
N VAL A 13 -4.54 -20.37 -23.96
CA VAL A 13 -3.23 -21.02 -23.79
C VAL A 13 -3.44 -22.40 -23.17
N TRP A 14 -2.65 -23.40 -23.58
CA TRP A 14 -2.56 -24.69 -22.90
C TRP A 14 -1.37 -24.71 -21.93
N SER A 15 -1.56 -25.11 -20.67
CA SER A 15 -0.44 -25.42 -19.77
C SER A 15 -0.19 -26.93 -19.74
N LEU A 16 1.08 -27.35 -19.71
CA LEU A 16 1.44 -28.78 -19.62
C LEU A 16 1.32 -29.35 -18.18
N GLY A 17 1.32 -28.50 -17.16
CA GLY A 17 1.31 -28.89 -15.75
C GLY A 17 1.95 -27.84 -14.86
N ASN A 18 2.27 -28.22 -13.62
CA ASN A 18 2.87 -27.35 -12.60
C ASN A 18 3.97 -28.11 -11.82
N GLU A 19 5.14 -27.50 -11.62
CA GLU A 19 6.22 -27.95 -10.71
C GLU A 19 6.51 -29.48 -10.71
N ALA A 20 6.48 -30.11 -11.88
CA ALA A 20 6.64 -31.55 -12.05
C ALA A 20 8.00 -31.96 -12.65
N GLY A 21 8.99 -31.08 -12.56
CA GLY A 21 10.29 -31.22 -13.23
C GLY A 21 10.19 -31.03 -14.74
N ASP A 22 11.15 -31.54 -15.50
CA ASP A 22 11.08 -31.51 -16.97
C ASP A 22 11.63 -32.82 -17.57
N GLY A 23 11.14 -33.21 -18.76
CA GLY A 23 11.59 -34.44 -19.40
C GLY A 23 10.85 -34.81 -20.69
N SER A 24 11.25 -35.93 -21.28
CA SER A 24 10.78 -36.41 -22.60
C SER A 24 9.27 -36.57 -22.70
N ASN A 25 8.59 -36.89 -21.60
CA ASN A 25 7.13 -36.95 -21.54
C ASN A 25 6.51 -35.58 -21.84
N PHE A 26 7.01 -34.49 -21.25
CA PHE A 26 6.53 -33.13 -21.51
C PHE A 26 6.82 -32.68 -22.93
N GLU A 27 7.99 -33.03 -23.49
CA GLU A 27 8.28 -32.75 -24.89
C GLU A 27 7.33 -33.49 -25.84
N ALA A 28 7.02 -34.76 -25.56
CA ALA A 28 6.09 -35.55 -26.36
C ALA A 28 4.67 -35.00 -26.26
N THR A 29 4.23 -34.61 -25.06
CA THR A 29 2.94 -33.94 -24.84
C THR A 29 2.87 -32.61 -25.57
N TYR A 30 3.89 -31.75 -25.48
CA TYR A 30 3.96 -30.50 -26.24
C TYR A 30 3.80 -30.76 -27.75
N ARG A 31 4.59 -31.67 -28.33
CA ARG A 31 4.51 -32.01 -29.76
C ARG A 31 3.12 -32.51 -30.14
N TRP A 32 2.50 -33.36 -29.31
CA TRP A 32 1.13 -33.82 -29.54
C TRP A 32 0.13 -32.66 -29.54
N ILE A 33 0.16 -31.78 -28.53
CA ILE A 33 -0.73 -30.62 -28.45
C ILE A 33 -0.57 -29.73 -29.68
N LYS A 34 0.68 -29.37 -30.05
CA LYS A 34 0.95 -28.53 -31.24
C LYS A 34 0.50 -29.19 -32.56
N SER A 35 0.56 -30.53 -32.64
CA SER A 35 0.05 -31.26 -33.81
C SER A 35 -1.48 -31.26 -33.88
N ARG A 36 -2.15 -31.23 -32.72
CA ARG A 36 -3.59 -31.38 -32.59
C ARG A 36 -4.35 -30.06 -32.64
N ASP A 37 -3.81 -29.05 -31.98
CA ASP A 37 -4.35 -27.69 -31.91
C ASP A 37 -3.27 -26.67 -32.33
N LYS A 38 -3.45 -26.10 -33.52
CA LYS A 38 -2.58 -25.06 -34.08
C LYS A 38 -3.02 -23.64 -33.70
N THR A 39 -4.13 -23.49 -32.97
CA THR A 39 -4.76 -22.19 -32.72
C THR A 39 -4.31 -21.53 -31.41
N ARG A 40 -3.62 -22.28 -30.53
CA ARG A 40 -3.21 -21.82 -29.21
C ARG A 40 -1.73 -22.06 -28.95
N PRO A 41 -1.04 -21.13 -28.24
CA PRO A 41 0.26 -21.42 -27.65
C PRO A 41 0.16 -22.44 -26.51
N VAL A 42 1.29 -23.08 -26.22
CA VAL A 42 1.47 -23.98 -25.09
C VAL A 42 2.52 -23.38 -24.15
N GLN A 43 2.25 -23.35 -22.85
CA GLN A 43 3.20 -22.90 -21.84
C GLN A 43 3.58 -24.03 -20.88
N TYR A 44 4.82 -23.99 -20.38
CA TYR A 44 5.26 -24.81 -19.27
C TYR A 44 6.44 -24.17 -18.55
N GLU A 45 6.28 -23.84 -17.27
CA GLU A 45 7.28 -23.08 -16.52
C GLU A 45 8.61 -23.82 -16.41
N GLN A 46 8.57 -25.11 -16.08
CA GLN A 46 9.77 -25.94 -15.89
C GLN A 46 10.55 -26.17 -17.19
N ALA A 47 9.97 -25.90 -18.36
CA ALA A 47 10.72 -25.90 -19.62
C ALA A 47 11.71 -24.72 -19.70
N GLY A 48 11.48 -23.64 -18.93
CA GLY A 48 12.27 -22.42 -19.00
C GLY A 48 12.32 -21.85 -20.41
N GLU A 49 13.52 -21.66 -20.96
CA GLU A 49 13.72 -21.21 -22.35
C GLU A 49 13.86 -22.39 -23.35
N ARG A 50 13.53 -23.63 -22.99
CA ARG A 50 13.58 -24.79 -23.91
C ARG A 50 12.45 -24.74 -24.97
N PRO A 51 12.53 -25.53 -26.07
CA PRO A 51 11.59 -25.42 -27.19
C PRO A 51 10.15 -25.89 -26.92
N HIS A 52 9.90 -26.70 -25.88
CA HIS A 52 8.57 -27.22 -25.56
C HIS A 52 7.73 -26.28 -24.67
N THR A 53 7.93 -24.97 -24.86
CA THR A 53 7.06 -23.90 -24.36
C THR A 53 7.12 -22.70 -25.33
N ASP A 54 5.96 -22.19 -25.72
CA ASP A 54 5.80 -21.05 -26.62
C ASP A 54 5.87 -19.71 -25.87
N ILE A 55 5.70 -19.74 -24.55
CA ILE A 55 5.73 -18.58 -23.65
C ILE A 55 6.79 -18.85 -22.58
N TYR A 56 7.66 -17.87 -22.32
CA TYR A 56 8.54 -17.96 -21.17
C TYR A 56 7.74 -17.55 -19.93
N CYS A 57 7.42 -18.49 -19.05
CA CYS A 57 6.47 -18.24 -17.97
C CYS A 57 7.02 -18.57 -16.58
N PRO A 58 8.04 -17.84 -16.09
CA PRO A 58 8.62 -18.12 -14.77
C PRO A 58 7.63 -17.81 -13.64
N MET A 59 7.82 -18.48 -12.49
CA MET A 59 7.17 -18.15 -11.23
C MET A 59 8.05 -17.20 -10.40
N TYR A 60 7.44 -16.18 -9.78
CA TYR A 60 8.06 -15.28 -8.80
C TYR A 60 9.37 -14.60 -9.24
N ALA A 61 9.59 -14.48 -10.55
CA ALA A 61 10.77 -13.82 -11.09
C ALA A 61 10.73 -12.32 -10.74
N ARG A 62 11.83 -11.82 -10.18
CA ARG A 62 11.94 -10.42 -9.77
C ARG A 62 12.02 -9.48 -10.97
N ILE A 63 11.78 -8.19 -10.71
CA ILE A 63 11.81 -7.12 -11.72
C ILE A 63 13.13 -7.11 -12.50
N GLU A 64 14.27 -7.36 -11.84
CA GLU A 64 15.58 -7.37 -12.49
C GLU A 64 15.68 -8.49 -13.55
N HIS A 65 15.02 -9.62 -13.30
CA HIS A 65 14.95 -10.73 -14.25
C HIS A 65 14.10 -10.39 -15.47
N LEU A 66 12.97 -9.71 -15.26
CA LEU A 66 12.11 -9.21 -16.34
C LEU A 66 12.88 -8.24 -17.24
N GLN A 67 13.59 -7.28 -16.64
CA GLN A 67 14.43 -6.33 -17.37
C GLN A 67 15.54 -7.03 -18.15
N ALA A 68 16.22 -8.00 -17.53
CA ALA A 68 17.25 -8.80 -18.19
C ALA A 68 16.70 -9.61 -19.36
N TYR A 69 15.49 -10.16 -19.24
CA TYR A 69 14.82 -10.89 -20.31
C TYR A 69 14.44 -9.99 -21.48
N GLU A 70 13.82 -8.83 -21.21
CA GLU A 70 13.50 -7.82 -22.23
C GLU A 70 14.74 -7.38 -23.01
N ALA A 71 15.87 -7.15 -22.31
CA ALA A 71 17.12 -6.71 -22.92
C ALA A 71 17.69 -7.69 -23.97
N LYS A 72 17.34 -8.99 -23.88
CA LYS A 72 17.74 -10.01 -24.86
C LYS A 72 17.01 -9.87 -26.21
N LYS A 73 15.90 -9.12 -26.27
CA LYS A 73 14.97 -9.06 -27.42
C LYS A 73 14.54 -10.45 -27.89
N PRO A 74 13.91 -11.24 -27.00
CA PRO A 74 13.61 -12.65 -27.26
C PRO A 74 12.56 -12.83 -28.35
N SER A 75 12.50 -14.04 -28.92
CA SER A 75 11.47 -14.39 -29.90
C SER A 75 10.12 -14.75 -29.27
N ARG A 76 10.08 -14.96 -27.95
CA ARG A 76 8.87 -15.38 -27.21
C ARG A 76 8.54 -14.38 -26.09
N PRO A 77 7.26 -14.15 -25.79
CA PRO A 77 6.88 -13.27 -24.69
C PRO A 77 7.17 -13.91 -23.33
N LEU A 78 7.28 -13.05 -22.32
CA LEU A 78 7.27 -13.40 -20.91
C LEU A 78 5.91 -13.09 -20.31
N ILE A 79 5.27 -14.10 -19.74
CA ILE A 79 4.05 -13.97 -18.92
C ILE A 79 4.27 -14.74 -17.64
N LEU A 80 4.32 -14.06 -16.50
CA LEU A 80 4.54 -14.71 -15.20
C LEU A 80 3.35 -15.64 -14.91
N CYS A 81 3.56 -16.96 -14.86
CA CYS A 81 2.44 -17.86 -14.51
C CYS A 81 2.04 -17.73 -13.04
N GLU A 82 2.98 -17.28 -12.20
CA GLU A 82 2.74 -16.87 -10.82
C GLU A 82 3.63 -15.67 -10.48
N TYR A 83 3.07 -14.63 -9.87
CA TYR A 83 3.83 -13.53 -9.28
C TYR A 83 3.05 -12.88 -8.14
N SER A 84 3.68 -11.94 -7.44
CA SER A 84 3.03 -11.14 -6.39
C SER A 84 2.25 -12.00 -5.36
N HIS A 85 2.93 -12.95 -4.73
CA HIS A 85 2.37 -13.86 -3.74
C HIS A 85 1.57 -13.10 -2.65
N ALA A 86 0.27 -13.36 -2.53
CA ALA A 86 -0.70 -12.56 -1.77
C ALA A 86 -1.00 -13.09 -0.35
N MET A 87 -0.10 -13.93 0.20
CA MET A 87 -0.21 -14.46 1.55
C MET A 87 -0.24 -13.39 2.64
N GLY A 88 -1.36 -13.34 3.37
CA GLY A 88 -1.59 -12.40 4.47
C GLY A 88 -1.53 -10.93 4.03
N ASN A 89 -0.70 -10.13 4.71
CA ASN A 89 -0.47 -8.73 4.33
C ASN A 89 0.74 -8.63 3.39
N SER A 90 0.46 -8.59 2.09
CA SER A 90 1.44 -8.73 1.00
C SER A 90 1.19 -7.76 -0.18
N ASN A 91 1.61 -8.15 -1.40
CA ASN A 91 1.47 -7.40 -2.65
C ASN A 91 2.16 -6.02 -2.65
N GLY A 92 3.19 -5.85 -1.83
CA GLY A 92 4.08 -4.69 -1.92
C GLY A 92 4.75 -4.63 -3.30
N ASN A 93 5.17 -3.43 -3.73
CA ASN A 93 5.82 -3.15 -5.02
C ASN A 93 5.05 -3.59 -6.29
N PHE A 94 3.74 -3.88 -6.19
CA PHE A 94 2.93 -4.30 -7.33
C PHE A 94 2.97 -3.32 -8.52
N LYS A 95 2.92 -2.02 -8.22
CA LYS A 95 3.09 -0.95 -9.22
C LYS A 95 4.41 -1.08 -9.98
N ASP A 96 5.51 -1.41 -9.31
CA ASP A 96 6.84 -1.43 -9.91
C ASP A 96 6.98 -2.54 -10.97
N TYR A 97 6.32 -3.69 -10.76
CA TYR A 97 6.18 -4.72 -11.80
C TYR A 97 5.46 -4.16 -13.03
N TRP A 98 4.34 -3.47 -12.82
CA TRP A 98 3.51 -2.96 -13.91
C TRP A 98 4.13 -1.79 -14.65
N ASP A 99 4.92 -0.95 -13.98
CA ASP A 99 5.73 0.08 -14.63
C ASP A 99 6.71 -0.56 -15.62
N VAL A 100 7.38 -1.64 -15.23
CA VAL A 100 8.30 -2.37 -16.11
C VAL A 100 7.56 -3.11 -17.23
N ILE A 101 6.48 -3.82 -16.91
CA ILE A 101 5.66 -4.54 -17.90
C ILE A 101 5.14 -3.58 -18.97
N ARG A 102 4.56 -2.43 -18.58
CA ARG A 102 4.04 -1.43 -19.54
C ARG A 102 5.11 -0.75 -20.37
N SER A 103 6.35 -0.71 -19.87
CA SER A 103 7.48 -0.08 -20.59
C SER A 103 8.14 -0.99 -21.63
N ALA A 104 7.78 -2.26 -21.68
CA ALA A 104 8.51 -3.31 -22.37
C ALA A 104 7.64 -4.06 -23.38
N ARG A 105 8.23 -4.49 -24.51
CA ARG A 105 7.46 -5.14 -25.58
C ARG A 105 7.20 -6.61 -25.31
N TYR A 106 8.19 -7.32 -24.77
CA TYR A 106 8.13 -8.77 -24.62
C TYR A 106 7.56 -9.19 -23.26
N LEU A 107 7.30 -8.25 -22.35
CA LEU A 107 6.68 -8.49 -21.06
C LEU A 107 5.17 -8.27 -21.19
N GLN A 108 4.37 -9.32 -21.01
CA GLN A 108 2.92 -9.28 -21.25
C GLN A 108 2.09 -9.58 -20.00
N GLY A 109 2.61 -9.26 -18.82
CA GLY A 109 1.90 -9.37 -17.55
C GLY A 109 2.10 -10.70 -16.83
N GLY A 110 1.08 -11.16 -16.11
CA GLY A 110 1.13 -12.39 -15.33
C GLY A 110 -0.10 -12.64 -14.47
N CYS A 111 -0.10 -13.79 -13.78
CA CYS A 111 -1.17 -14.23 -12.89
C CYS A 111 -0.73 -14.12 -11.42
N ILE A 112 -1.49 -13.38 -10.62
CA ILE A 112 -1.22 -13.23 -9.18
C ILE A 112 -1.46 -14.57 -8.49
N TRP A 113 -0.58 -14.96 -7.56
CA TRP A 113 -0.83 -16.08 -6.66
C TRP A 113 -1.39 -15.59 -5.31
N ASP A 114 -2.64 -15.83 -4.95
CA ASP A 114 -3.72 -16.40 -5.76
C ASP A 114 -5.07 -15.69 -5.47
N TRP A 115 -6.18 -16.29 -5.90
CA TRP A 115 -7.48 -15.64 -5.77
C TRP A 115 -8.04 -15.67 -4.35
N VAL A 116 -8.07 -16.84 -3.69
CA VAL A 116 -8.88 -17.06 -2.49
C VAL A 116 -8.16 -17.89 -1.44
N ASP A 117 -8.24 -17.45 -0.18
CA ASP A 117 -7.70 -18.23 0.93
C ASP A 117 -8.39 -19.59 1.04
N GLN A 118 -7.59 -20.65 1.12
CA GLN A 118 -8.07 -22.02 1.28
C GLN A 118 -8.21 -22.35 2.77
N SER A 119 -9.00 -21.54 3.46
CA SER A 119 -9.34 -21.70 4.88
C SER A 119 -10.76 -22.22 5.06
N PHE A 120 -11.03 -22.87 6.19
CA PHE A 120 -12.30 -23.51 6.48
C PHE A 120 -13.01 -22.83 7.64
N ALA A 121 -14.27 -22.46 7.44
CA ALA A 121 -15.07 -21.84 8.49
C ALA A 121 -15.35 -22.84 9.64
N LYS A 122 -15.07 -22.41 10.87
CA LYS A 122 -15.57 -23.00 12.11
C LYS A 122 -16.45 -21.97 12.82
N ILE A 123 -17.75 -22.24 12.86
CA ILE A 123 -18.72 -21.38 13.54
C ILE A 123 -18.63 -21.63 15.05
N ASN A 124 -18.45 -20.57 15.82
CA ASN A 124 -18.44 -20.55 17.28
C ASN A 124 -19.47 -19.53 17.80
N GLY A 125 -20.72 -19.95 17.92
CA GLY A 125 -21.82 -19.05 18.28
C GLY A 125 -22.09 -18.03 17.17
N LYS A 126 -21.86 -16.74 17.44
CA LYS A 126 -21.99 -15.65 16.46
C LYS A 126 -20.69 -15.37 15.69
N ASP A 127 -19.58 -15.92 16.14
CA ASP A 127 -18.26 -15.69 15.55
C ASP A 127 -17.92 -16.82 14.56
N THR A 128 -17.21 -16.47 13.49
CA THR A 128 -16.63 -17.46 12.57
C THR A 128 -15.12 -17.38 12.66
N CYS A 129 -14.46 -18.50 12.96
CA CYS A 129 -13.02 -18.63 12.86
C CYS A 129 -12.66 -19.32 11.54
N TRP A 130 -11.63 -18.83 10.87
CA TRP A 130 -11.11 -19.43 9.63
C TRP A 130 -9.92 -20.32 9.98
N LEU A 131 -10.12 -21.64 9.85
CA LEU A 131 -9.13 -22.66 10.17
C LEU A 131 -8.23 -22.97 8.98
N TYR A 132 -6.97 -23.31 9.25
CA TYR A 132 -6.01 -23.78 8.25
C TYR A 132 -5.29 -25.05 8.75
N GLY A 133 -4.22 -25.46 8.06
CA GLY A 133 -3.48 -26.67 8.40
C GLY A 133 -3.02 -26.69 9.86
N GLY A 134 -3.37 -27.76 10.59
CA GLY A 134 -3.03 -27.96 12.01
C GLY A 134 -4.19 -27.70 12.98
N ASP A 135 -5.19 -26.91 12.60
CA ASP A 135 -6.34 -26.61 13.45
C ASP A 135 -7.35 -27.76 13.56
N PHE A 136 -7.30 -28.72 12.64
CA PHE A 136 -8.11 -29.94 12.64
C PHE A 136 -7.52 -31.05 13.53
N GLY A 137 -6.53 -30.68 14.35
CA GLY A 137 -5.75 -31.59 15.17
C GLY A 137 -4.57 -32.18 14.41
N ILE A 138 -3.55 -32.58 15.16
CA ILE A 138 -2.48 -33.45 14.69
C ILE A 138 -3.07 -34.86 14.63
N LEU A 139 -3.95 -35.13 13.67
CA LEU A 139 -4.35 -36.51 13.38
C LEU A 139 -3.06 -37.27 13.03
N ASN A 140 -2.64 -38.25 13.85
CA ASN A 140 -1.57 -39.19 13.54
C ASN A 140 -0.18 -38.60 13.19
N ASN A 141 0.30 -37.55 13.86
CA ASN A 141 1.57 -36.88 13.53
C ASN A 141 1.65 -36.39 12.06
N ILE A 142 0.52 -36.09 11.44
CA ILE A 142 0.51 -35.56 10.07
C ILE A 142 1.14 -34.15 10.08
N PRO A 143 2.23 -33.92 9.32
CA PRO A 143 2.83 -32.59 9.19
C PRO A 143 1.87 -31.62 8.51
N SER A 144 2.04 -30.34 8.78
CA SER A 144 1.21 -29.27 8.22
C SER A 144 2.09 -28.07 7.87
N ASP A 145 1.84 -27.47 6.71
CA ASP A 145 2.43 -26.20 6.26
C ASP A 145 1.62 -24.98 6.76
N THR A 146 0.91 -25.15 7.87
CA THR A 146 0.17 -24.11 8.61
C THR A 146 -0.77 -23.31 7.72
N ASN A 147 -0.60 -21.99 7.67
CA ASN A 147 -1.41 -21.04 6.92
C ASN A 147 -0.87 -20.80 5.51
N PHE A 148 0.08 -21.61 5.02
CA PHE A 148 0.60 -21.49 3.64
C PHE A 148 -0.48 -21.69 2.57
N CYS A 149 -1.65 -22.24 2.93
CA CYS A 149 -2.83 -22.32 2.05
C CYS A 149 -3.67 -21.02 1.99
N CYS A 150 -3.32 -19.99 2.75
CA CYS A 150 -4.01 -18.69 2.79
C CYS A 150 -3.22 -17.65 1.97
N ASN A 151 -3.35 -17.70 0.64
CA ASN A 151 -2.62 -16.82 -0.29
C ASN A 151 -3.53 -15.90 -1.11
N GLY A 152 -4.78 -15.74 -0.71
CA GLY A 152 -5.79 -15.10 -1.54
C GLY A 152 -5.75 -13.57 -1.53
N LEU A 153 -6.14 -12.99 -2.66
CA LEU A 153 -6.60 -11.59 -2.73
C LEU A 153 -7.96 -11.39 -2.04
N VAL A 154 -8.70 -12.47 -1.81
CA VAL A 154 -9.94 -12.47 -1.02
C VAL A 154 -9.90 -13.57 0.03
N SER A 155 -10.58 -13.33 1.15
CA SER A 155 -10.83 -14.35 2.18
C SER A 155 -11.72 -15.47 1.63
N ALA A 156 -11.82 -16.58 2.35
CA ALA A 156 -12.62 -17.75 1.94
C ALA A 156 -14.12 -17.45 1.71
N ASP A 157 -14.68 -16.41 2.33
CA ASP A 157 -16.06 -15.93 2.06
C ASP A 157 -16.17 -14.89 0.91
N ARG A 158 -15.06 -14.64 0.20
CA ARG A 158 -14.88 -13.66 -0.88
C ARG A 158 -14.85 -12.20 -0.41
N THR A 159 -14.68 -11.96 0.89
CA THR A 159 -14.37 -10.63 1.40
C THR A 159 -13.01 -10.17 0.85
N PRO A 160 -12.92 -9.00 0.17
CA PRO A 160 -11.66 -8.51 -0.35
C PRO A 160 -10.60 -8.23 0.71
N HIS A 161 -9.38 -8.68 0.49
CA HIS A 161 -8.22 -8.15 1.21
C HIS A 161 -7.87 -6.75 0.69
N PRO A 162 -7.21 -5.90 1.51
CA PRO A 162 -6.77 -4.57 1.08
C PRO A 162 -5.94 -4.58 -0.20
N ALA A 163 -5.13 -5.61 -0.41
CA ALA A 163 -4.30 -5.79 -1.61
C ALA A 163 -5.12 -5.80 -2.92
N LEU A 164 -6.37 -6.28 -2.91
CA LEU A 164 -7.20 -6.29 -4.11
C LEU A 164 -7.49 -4.88 -4.64
N TRP A 165 -7.50 -3.86 -3.78
CA TRP A 165 -7.67 -2.47 -4.19
C TRP A 165 -6.44 -1.93 -4.94
N GLU A 166 -5.23 -2.34 -4.54
CA GLU A 166 -3.99 -2.02 -5.27
C GLU A 166 -3.98 -2.72 -6.63
N VAL A 167 -4.40 -3.99 -6.68
CA VAL A 167 -4.57 -4.73 -7.94
C VAL A 167 -5.56 -4.02 -8.86
N LYS A 168 -6.74 -3.64 -8.34
CA LYS A 168 -7.75 -2.87 -9.09
C LYS A 168 -7.17 -1.57 -9.66
N LYS A 169 -6.40 -0.83 -8.86
CA LYS A 169 -5.76 0.41 -9.28
C LYS A 169 -4.75 0.18 -10.40
N GLN A 170 -3.88 -0.81 -10.28
CA GLN A 170 -2.85 -1.05 -11.29
C GLN A 170 -3.37 -1.76 -12.55
N TYR A 171 -4.48 -2.50 -12.46
CA TYR A 171 -5.13 -3.17 -13.61
C TYR A 171 -6.15 -2.29 -14.33
N GLN A 172 -6.39 -1.07 -13.86
CA GLN A 172 -7.33 -0.17 -14.53
C GLN A 172 -6.89 0.12 -15.97
N PRO A 173 -7.80 0.18 -16.94
CA PRO A 173 -7.44 0.33 -18.36
C PRO A 173 -7.43 1.79 -18.85
N PHE A 174 -7.87 2.72 -18.00
CA PHE A 174 -7.91 4.14 -18.33
C PHE A 174 -7.03 4.91 -17.36
N TRP A 175 -6.17 5.77 -17.90
CA TRP A 175 -5.18 6.50 -17.12
C TRP A 175 -5.28 8.00 -17.34
N VAL A 176 -4.83 8.74 -16.33
CA VAL A 176 -4.59 10.17 -16.42
C VAL A 176 -3.11 10.40 -16.16
N LYS A 177 -2.46 11.18 -17.01
CA LYS A 177 -1.08 11.63 -16.79
C LYS A 177 -1.07 13.14 -16.63
N ALA A 178 -0.31 13.64 -15.67
CA ALA A 178 -0.09 15.07 -15.52
C ALA A 178 0.85 15.60 -16.60
N ILE A 179 0.43 16.67 -17.30
CA ILE A 179 1.30 17.47 -18.16
C ILE A 179 1.71 18.74 -17.41
N ASN A 180 0.73 19.48 -16.87
CA ASN A 180 0.94 20.62 -15.99
C ASN A 180 -0.28 20.76 -15.06
N VAL A 181 -0.12 20.31 -13.81
CA VAL A 181 -1.19 20.32 -12.81
C VAL A 181 -1.61 21.75 -12.43
N ALA A 182 -0.68 22.71 -12.40
CA ALA A 182 -1.00 24.10 -12.05
C ALA A 182 -1.94 24.76 -13.07
N GLU A 183 -1.74 24.44 -14.36
CA GLU A 183 -2.53 24.96 -15.48
C GLU A 183 -3.73 24.09 -15.86
N GLY A 184 -3.96 22.99 -15.13
CA GLY A 184 -5.06 22.06 -15.41
C GLY A 184 -4.86 21.21 -16.66
N LYS A 185 -3.62 20.99 -17.11
CA LYS A 185 -3.31 20.19 -18.31
C LYS A 185 -2.98 18.75 -17.96
N PHE A 186 -3.74 17.83 -18.53
CA PHE A 186 -3.60 16.38 -18.33
C PHE A 186 -3.73 15.63 -19.66
N GLU A 187 -3.27 14.39 -19.69
CA GLU A 187 -3.46 13.47 -20.79
C GLU A 187 -4.34 12.30 -20.32
N LEU A 188 -5.44 12.05 -21.03
CA LEU A 188 -6.25 10.85 -20.86
C LEU A 188 -5.72 9.76 -21.78
N ILE A 189 -5.51 8.55 -21.26
CA ILE A 189 -4.92 7.43 -21.99
C ILE A 189 -5.87 6.23 -21.94
N ASN A 190 -6.10 5.61 -23.09
CA ASN A 190 -6.88 4.38 -23.22
C ASN A 190 -5.96 3.20 -23.50
N GLU A 191 -5.81 2.29 -22.53
CA GLU A 191 -5.00 1.08 -22.62
C GLU A 191 -5.81 -0.14 -23.11
N CYS A 192 -7.13 -0.05 -23.26
CA CYS A 192 -7.93 -1.17 -23.80
C CYS A 192 -7.52 -1.54 -25.23
N ASP A 193 -7.64 -2.84 -25.55
CA ASP A 193 -7.40 -3.35 -26.91
C ASP A 193 -8.57 -3.08 -27.88
N PHE A 194 -9.82 -3.09 -27.37
CA PHE A 194 -11.01 -3.05 -28.22
C PHE A 194 -12.07 -2.01 -27.80
N THR A 195 -11.99 -1.49 -26.57
CA THR A 195 -13.03 -0.63 -25.99
C THR A 195 -12.64 0.85 -26.08
N PRO A 196 -13.46 1.72 -26.70
CA PRO A 196 -13.23 3.16 -26.68
C PRO A 196 -13.59 3.76 -25.30
N MET A 197 -12.94 4.86 -24.93
CA MET A 197 -13.20 5.56 -23.66
C MET A 197 -14.61 6.18 -23.59
N SER A 198 -15.35 6.26 -24.70
CA SER A 198 -16.69 6.86 -24.77
C SER A 198 -17.73 6.11 -23.91
N VAL A 199 -17.45 4.86 -23.54
CA VAL A 199 -18.25 4.05 -22.60
C VAL A 199 -18.18 4.54 -21.15
N MET A 200 -17.23 5.42 -20.83
CA MET A 200 -17.02 5.96 -19.49
C MET A 200 -17.64 7.33 -19.31
N ASP A 201 -18.20 7.55 -18.13
CA ASP A 201 -18.58 8.83 -17.57
C ASP A 201 -17.44 9.34 -16.68
N ILE A 202 -16.83 10.45 -17.06
CA ILE A 202 -15.60 10.93 -16.41
C ILE A 202 -15.90 12.23 -15.69
N THR A 203 -15.83 12.18 -14.37
CA THR A 203 -16.02 13.35 -13.50
C THR A 203 -14.71 13.63 -12.79
N TRP A 204 -14.29 14.90 -12.79
CA TRP A 204 -13.18 15.35 -11.98
C TRP A 204 -13.67 16.20 -10.81
N TYR A 205 -12.91 16.18 -9.73
CA TYR A 205 -13.24 16.80 -8.46
C TYR A 205 -12.05 17.63 -7.98
N ILE A 206 -12.31 18.68 -7.23
CA ILE A 206 -11.31 19.34 -6.38
C ILE A 206 -11.63 18.98 -4.93
N TYR A 207 -10.62 18.48 -4.23
CA TYR A 207 -10.68 18.19 -2.81
C TYR A 207 -9.92 19.28 -2.03
N GLU A 208 -10.47 19.66 -0.87
CA GLU A 208 -9.84 20.47 0.19
C GLU A 208 -9.82 19.61 1.46
N ASP A 209 -8.63 19.29 1.98
CA ASP A 209 -8.46 18.47 3.20
C ASP A 209 -9.33 17.20 3.21
N GLY A 210 -9.36 16.49 2.08
CA GLY A 210 -10.13 15.26 1.90
C GLY A 210 -11.63 15.43 1.65
N LYS A 211 -12.15 16.66 1.51
CA LYS A 211 -13.56 16.94 1.19
C LYS A 211 -13.72 17.50 -0.21
N PRO A 212 -14.64 16.98 -1.05
CA PRO A 212 -14.87 17.53 -2.37
C PRO A 212 -15.56 18.90 -2.27
N ILE A 213 -14.97 19.93 -2.88
CA ILE A 213 -15.49 21.30 -2.90
C ILE A 213 -15.96 21.75 -4.30
N TYR A 214 -15.56 21.01 -5.33
CA TYR A 214 -15.97 21.25 -6.71
C TYR A 214 -15.98 19.93 -7.47
N ASN A 215 -16.84 19.82 -8.48
CA ASN A 215 -16.77 18.77 -9.48
C ASN A 215 -17.32 19.24 -10.83
N ALA A 216 -16.83 18.63 -11.90
CA ALA A 216 -17.38 18.80 -13.24
C ALA A 216 -17.17 17.55 -14.09
N ASN A 217 -18.08 17.34 -15.04
CA ASN A 217 -18.01 16.25 -16.00
C ASN A 217 -17.18 16.65 -17.23
N LEU A 218 -16.37 15.74 -17.77
CA LEU A 218 -15.57 15.98 -18.97
C LEU A 218 -16.36 15.78 -20.29
N GLY A 219 -17.64 15.43 -20.21
CA GLY A 219 -18.43 15.03 -21.35
C GLY A 219 -17.96 13.70 -21.96
N VAL A 220 -18.43 13.40 -23.17
CA VAL A 220 -18.07 12.16 -23.86
C VAL A 220 -16.66 12.29 -24.46
N GLN A 221 -15.75 11.40 -24.05
CA GLN A 221 -14.39 11.31 -24.60
C GLN A 221 -14.29 10.20 -25.65
N GLN A 222 -14.03 10.55 -26.91
CA GLN A 222 -13.93 9.61 -28.04
C GLN A 222 -12.49 9.10 -28.25
N ILE A 223 -11.84 8.63 -27.17
CA ILE A 223 -10.47 8.12 -27.24
C ILE A 223 -10.50 6.64 -27.61
N LEU A 224 -10.03 6.30 -28.80
CA LEU A 224 -9.98 4.93 -29.32
C LEU A 224 -8.95 4.05 -28.57
N PRO A 225 -9.04 2.71 -28.67
CA PRO A 225 -8.03 1.79 -28.16
C PRO A 225 -6.58 2.21 -28.45
N HIS A 226 -5.72 2.12 -27.44
CA HIS A 226 -4.30 2.51 -27.48
C HIS A 226 -4.02 3.95 -27.93
N LYS A 227 -4.99 4.86 -27.79
CA LYS A 227 -4.82 6.30 -28.04
C LYS A 227 -4.87 7.10 -26.76
N SER A 228 -4.34 8.31 -26.83
CA SER A 228 -4.42 9.31 -25.77
C SER A 228 -4.91 10.65 -26.32
N LYS A 229 -5.32 11.54 -25.40
CA LYS A 229 -5.75 12.89 -25.73
C LYS A 229 -5.45 13.83 -24.58
N GLU A 230 -4.87 14.99 -24.90
CA GLU A 230 -4.72 16.06 -23.92
C GLU A 230 -6.06 16.74 -23.61
N ILE A 231 -6.25 17.08 -22.34
CA ILE A 231 -7.38 17.84 -21.83
C ILE A 231 -6.87 19.04 -21.00
N ALA A 232 -7.65 20.11 -21.01
CA ALA A 232 -7.42 21.29 -20.18
C ALA A 232 -8.63 21.52 -19.29
N LEU A 233 -8.44 21.41 -17.99
CA LEU A 233 -9.45 21.71 -16.98
C LEU A 233 -9.53 23.23 -16.77
N LYS A 234 -10.75 23.75 -16.70
CA LYS A 234 -11.00 25.12 -16.26
C LYS A 234 -11.25 25.09 -14.76
N TYR A 235 -10.20 25.38 -13.97
CA TYR A 235 -10.36 25.44 -12.52
C TYR A 235 -11.29 26.58 -12.11
N PRO A 236 -12.21 26.34 -11.16
CA PRO A 236 -13.01 27.41 -10.58
C PRO A 236 -12.13 28.36 -9.77
N VAL A 237 -12.58 29.60 -9.60
CA VAL A 237 -11.98 30.52 -8.65
C VAL A 237 -12.35 30.05 -7.24
N ILE A 238 -11.35 29.70 -6.43
CA ILE A 238 -11.53 29.22 -5.06
C ILE A 238 -10.76 30.15 -4.12
N SER A 239 -11.38 30.51 -2.99
CA SER A 239 -10.69 31.19 -1.90
C SER A 239 -9.91 30.15 -1.08
N LEU A 240 -8.59 30.11 -1.27
CA LEU A 240 -7.73 29.19 -0.53
C LEU A 240 -7.80 29.44 0.98
N LYS A 241 -7.82 28.35 1.75
CA LYS A 241 -7.76 28.36 3.21
C LYS A 241 -6.30 28.21 3.66
N PRO A 242 -5.86 28.99 4.67
CA PRO A 242 -4.53 28.83 5.26
C PRO A 242 -4.31 27.39 5.73
N GLY A 243 -3.19 26.78 5.35
CA GLY A 243 -2.80 25.44 5.78
C GLY A 243 -3.53 24.26 5.10
N SER A 244 -4.56 24.51 4.29
CA SER A 244 -5.29 23.43 3.60
C SER A 244 -4.53 22.87 2.40
N GLU A 245 -4.65 21.56 2.20
CA GLU A 245 -4.16 20.85 1.01
C GLU A 245 -5.27 20.71 -0.03
N TYR A 246 -4.91 20.94 -1.29
CA TYR A 246 -5.81 20.80 -2.43
C TYR A 246 -5.33 19.72 -3.39
N SER A 247 -6.27 18.97 -3.97
CA SER A 247 -5.97 17.99 -5.00
C SER A 247 -7.07 17.89 -6.05
N VAL A 248 -6.70 17.49 -7.26
CA VAL A 248 -7.63 17.11 -8.32
C VAL A 248 -7.73 15.59 -8.38
N TYR A 249 -8.96 15.08 -8.45
CA TYR A 249 -9.25 13.65 -8.54
C TYR A 249 -10.12 13.38 -9.75
N PHE A 250 -9.78 12.36 -10.55
CA PHE A 250 -10.55 11.90 -11.71
C PHE A 250 -11.23 10.58 -11.38
N SER A 251 -12.52 10.46 -11.68
CA SER A 251 -13.34 9.26 -11.50
C SER A 251 -13.91 8.83 -12.85
N PHE A 252 -13.65 7.59 -13.25
CA PHE A 252 -14.17 7.00 -14.48
C PHE A 252 -15.23 5.96 -14.11
N ARG A 253 -16.49 6.27 -14.37
CA ARG A 253 -17.63 5.39 -14.06
C ARG A 253 -18.27 4.81 -15.32
N THR A 254 -18.73 3.57 -15.25
CA THR A 254 -19.42 2.91 -16.37
C THR A 254 -20.75 3.62 -16.69
N LYS A 255 -21.04 3.88 -17.98
CA LYS A 255 -22.32 4.52 -18.38
C LYS A 255 -23.51 3.57 -18.43
N ALA A 256 -23.27 2.30 -18.74
CA ALA A 256 -24.29 1.29 -18.95
C ALA A 256 -24.15 0.14 -17.95
N VAL A 257 -25.25 -0.58 -17.74
CA VAL A 257 -25.25 -1.84 -16.99
C VAL A 257 -24.68 -2.92 -17.92
N GLY A 258 -23.61 -3.58 -17.49
CA GLY A 258 -23.12 -4.83 -18.09
C GLY A 258 -23.57 -6.05 -17.28
N GLU A 259 -23.24 -7.25 -17.76
CA GLU A 259 -23.60 -8.50 -17.08
C GLU A 259 -22.93 -8.66 -15.70
N LEU A 260 -21.67 -8.19 -15.58
CA LEU A 260 -20.88 -8.30 -14.35
C LEU A 260 -20.63 -6.95 -13.66
N ILE A 261 -20.56 -5.87 -14.44
CA ILE A 261 -20.20 -4.54 -13.93
C ILE A 261 -21.44 -3.64 -14.03
N PRO A 262 -21.98 -3.16 -12.90
CA PRO A 262 -23.16 -2.32 -12.92
C PRO A 262 -22.86 -0.94 -13.50
N LYS A 263 -23.91 -0.22 -13.90
CA LYS A 263 -23.81 1.21 -14.24
C LYS A 263 -23.30 2.00 -13.02
N GLY A 264 -22.45 2.99 -13.28
CA GLY A 264 -21.91 3.87 -12.24
C GLY A 264 -20.75 3.26 -11.46
N TYR A 265 -20.29 2.06 -11.80
CA TYR A 265 -19.13 1.44 -11.18
C TYR A 265 -17.86 2.21 -11.53
N GLU A 266 -17.09 2.63 -10.52
CA GLU A 266 -15.81 3.30 -10.72
C GLU A 266 -14.75 2.28 -11.13
N LEU A 267 -14.40 2.30 -12.42
CA LEU A 267 -13.46 1.37 -13.03
C LEU A 267 -12.02 1.86 -12.94
N ALA A 268 -11.81 3.18 -12.97
CA ALA A 268 -10.50 3.81 -12.90
C ALA A 268 -10.57 5.14 -12.15
N TRP A 269 -9.46 5.52 -11.53
CA TRP A 269 -9.30 6.82 -10.91
C TRP A 269 -7.85 7.29 -10.93
N GLU A 270 -7.64 8.59 -10.74
CA GLU A 270 -6.30 9.16 -10.54
C GLU A 270 -6.36 10.45 -9.73
N GLN A 271 -5.30 10.76 -8.96
CA GLN A 271 -5.23 11.96 -8.13
C GLN A 271 -3.91 12.70 -8.31
N PHE A 272 -3.97 14.04 -8.29
CA PHE A 272 -2.80 14.91 -8.32
C PHE A 272 -2.94 16.02 -7.29
N ILE A 273 -1.88 16.27 -6.52
CA ILE A 273 -1.82 17.41 -5.60
C ILE A 273 -1.76 18.70 -6.42
N LEU A 274 -2.66 19.63 -6.11
CA LEU A 274 -2.66 20.97 -6.71
C LEU A 274 -1.58 21.80 -6.01
N PRO A 275 -0.73 22.55 -6.74
CA PRO A 275 0.28 23.41 -6.15
C PRO A 275 -0.34 24.71 -5.59
N TRP A 276 -1.57 24.65 -5.10
CA TRP A 276 -2.27 25.77 -4.49
C TRP A 276 -1.94 25.80 -3.01
N LYS A 277 -1.40 26.91 -2.56
CA LYS A 277 -0.98 27.07 -1.17
C LYS A 277 -1.40 28.44 -0.67
N LYS A 278 -1.90 28.45 0.55
CA LYS A 278 -2.00 29.65 1.37
C LYS A 278 -1.33 29.30 2.69
N GLU A 279 -0.28 30.06 3.02
CA GLU A 279 0.51 29.83 4.22
C GLU A 279 -0.40 29.78 5.45
N GLU A 280 -0.15 28.79 6.30
CA GLU A 280 -0.88 28.62 7.55
C GLU A 280 -0.64 29.83 8.46
N THR A 281 -1.73 30.42 8.95
CA THR A 281 -1.64 31.49 9.94
C THR A 281 -1.32 30.88 11.30
N LYS A 282 -0.10 31.07 11.78
CA LYS A 282 0.28 30.65 13.13
C LYS A 282 -0.58 31.38 14.16
N PRO A 283 -1.07 30.69 15.21
CA PRO A 283 -1.82 31.34 16.26
C PRO A 283 -0.95 32.37 16.96
N ASP A 284 -1.51 33.56 17.23
CA ASP A 284 -0.85 34.56 18.06
C ASP A 284 -0.90 34.10 19.51
N LEU A 285 0.18 33.46 19.95
CA LEU A 285 0.32 32.94 21.31
C LEU A 285 0.24 34.03 22.39
N THR A 286 0.45 35.31 22.04
CA THR A 286 0.40 36.42 23.02
C THR A 286 -1.01 36.70 23.52
N THR A 287 -2.04 36.22 22.80
CA THR A 287 -3.44 36.28 23.22
C THR A 287 -3.79 35.30 24.35
N PHE A 288 -2.91 34.34 24.63
CA PHE A 288 -3.08 33.36 25.69
C PHE A 288 -2.33 33.76 26.96
N PRO A 289 -2.76 33.35 28.16
CA PRO A 289 -2.00 33.57 29.38
C PRO A 289 -0.59 32.95 29.31
N LYS A 290 0.38 33.64 29.92
CA LYS A 290 1.77 33.15 30.00
C LYS A 290 1.83 31.80 30.70
N LEU A 291 2.67 30.92 30.19
CA LEU A 291 2.92 29.62 30.80
C LEU A 291 3.69 29.76 32.11
N ARG A 292 3.45 28.83 33.03
CA ARG A 292 4.17 28.74 34.30
C ARG A 292 4.80 27.35 34.43
N ILE A 293 6.07 27.32 34.84
CA ILE A 293 6.72 26.08 35.27
C ILE A 293 6.54 26.00 36.79
N LEU A 294 5.74 25.03 37.26
CA LEU A 294 5.64 24.71 38.67
C LEU A 294 6.66 23.63 38.99
N THR A 295 7.65 23.96 39.82
CA THR A 295 8.74 23.08 40.24
C THR A 295 8.61 22.67 41.71
N HIS A 296 7.38 22.56 42.24
CA HIS A 296 7.16 22.15 43.64
C HIS A 296 7.78 20.77 43.91
N ASN A 297 7.86 19.93 42.88
CA ASN A 297 8.70 18.74 42.84
C ASN A 297 9.64 18.83 41.62
N PRO A 298 10.97 18.95 41.80
CA PRO A 298 11.92 19.02 40.69
C PRO A 298 11.96 17.72 39.86
N ASP A 299 11.57 16.58 40.43
CA ASP A 299 11.45 15.32 39.69
C ASP A 299 10.23 15.30 38.76
N LYS A 300 9.25 16.19 38.99
CA LYS A 300 7.98 16.23 38.25
C LYS A 300 7.61 17.66 37.84
N PRO A 301 8.37 18.30 36.94
CA PRO A 301 8.04 19.64 36.50
C PRO A 301 6.67 19.65 35.81
N VAL A 302 5.84 20.61 36.21
CA VAL A 302 4.51 20.81 35.64
C VAL A 302 4.51 22.12 34.86
N ILE A 303 4.14 22.05 33.59
CA ILE A 303 3.90 23.23 32.75
C ILE A 303 2.40 23.52 32.78
N ASN A 304 2.01 24.64 33.38
CA ASN A 304 0.62 25.08 33.46
C ASN A 304 0.34 26.20 32.46
N GLY A 305 -0.71 26.00 31.68
CA GLY A 305 -1.43 27.06 30.97
C GLY A 305 -2.70 27.46 31.71
N ASN A 306 -3.60 28.16 31.03
CA ASN A 306 -4.85 28.64 31.62
C ASN A 306 -5.80 27.50 32.00
N ASN A 307 -6.00 26.57 31.07
CA ASN A 307 -6.96 25.49 31.18
C ASN A 307 -6.30 24.12 30.95
N PHE A 308 -4.98 24.03 31.05
CA PHE A 308 -4.29 22.76 30.86
C PHE A 308 -3.04 22.68 31.73
N SER A 309 -2.64 21.43 32.02
CA SER A 309 -1.40 21.12 32.71
C SER A 309 -0.70 19.93 32.07
N VAL A 310 0.61 20.06 31.90
CA VAL A 310 1.48 19.05 31.29
C VAL A 310 2.55 18.68 32.30
N THR A 311 2.56 17.43 32.75
CA THR A 311 3.51 16.94 33.74
C THR A 311 4.52 16.04 33.07
N PHE A 312 5.80 16.32 33.29
CA PHE A 312 6.90 15.45 32.88
C PHE A 312 7.51 14.74 34.08
N ASP A 313 8.21 13.64 33.82
CA ASP A 313 9.08 12.98 34.78
C ASP A 313 10.54 13.30 34.43
N ALA A 314 11.24 14.01 35.29
CA ALA A 314 12.64 14.35 35.06
C ALA A 314 13.59 13.15 35.14
N LYS A 315 13.16 12.04 35.78
CA LYS A 315 13.95 10.80 35.91
C LYS A 315 13.84 9.91 34.68
N THR A 316 12.65 9.84 34.08
CA THR A 316 12.41 9.03 32.88
C THR A 316 12.40 9.84 31.59
N GLY A 317 12.31 11.16 31.67
CA GLY A 317 12.18 12.07 30.53
C GLY A 317 10.83 11.97 29.83
N MET A 318 9.84 11.33 30.45
CA MET A 318 8.57 11.02 29.82
C MET A 318 7.51 12.08 30.10
N LEU A 319 6.63 12.30 29.14
CA LEU A 319 5.39 13.05 29.30
C LEU A 319 4.38 12.20 30.09
N LEU A 320 4.24 12.44 31.40
CA LEU A 320 3.42 11.61 32.30
C LEU A 320 1.93 11.87 32.18
N SER A 321 1.55 13.14 32.05
CA SER A 321 0.15 13.55 32.06
C SER A 321 -0.03 14.78 31.21
N TYR A 322 -1.14 14.80 30.49
CA TYR A 322 -1.67 15.98 29.85
C TYR A 322 -3.15 16.08 30.24
N LEU A 323 -3.47 17.08 31.06
CA LEU A 323 -4.84 17.42 31.45
C LEU A 323 -5.25 18.67 30.69
N TYR A 324 -6.41 18.63 30.05
CA TYR A 324 -7.05 19.79 29.42
C TYR A 324 -8.45 19.92 30.01
N ASP A 325 -8.74 21.06 30.63
CA ASP A 325 -9.83 21.27 31.57
C ASP A 325 -9.87 20.17 32.65
N THR A 326 -10.88 19.30 32.59
CA THR A 326 -11.04 18.14 33.48
C THR A 326 -10.67 16.83 32.80
N MET A 327 -10.36 16.84 31.51
CA MET A 327 -10.09 15.65 30.72
C MET A 327 -8.60 15.29 30.72
N ARG A 328 -8.32 14.02 31.00
CA ARG A 328 -7.00 13.44 30.79
C ARG A 328 -6.86 13.01 29.33
N VAL A 329 -6.00 13.72 28.59
CA VAL A 329 -5.78 13.52 27.15
C VAL A 329 -4.98 12.23 26.88
N ILE A 330 -4.03 11.89 27.76
CA ILE A 330 -3.19 10.70 27.61
C ILE A 330 -3.33 9.75 28.79
N GLN A 331 -3.46 8.45 28.53
CA GLN A 331 -3.43 7.42 29.57
C GLN A 331 -2.01 6.98 29.92
N LYS A 332 -1.09 7.03 28.95
CA LYS A 332 0.32 6.66 29.08
C LYS A 332 1.16 7.58 28.21
N SER A 333 2.43 7.71 28.58
CA SER A 333 3.40 8.50 27.82
C SER A 333 3.57 7.96 26.40
N PRO A 334 3.66 8.84 25.38
CA PRO A 334 4.15 8.43 24.07
C PRO A 334 5.61 8.00 24.21
N VAL A 335 5.93 6.78 23.77
CA VAL A 335 7.28 6.21 23.83
C VAL A 335 7.76 5.87 22.42
N PRO A 336 9.08 5.92 22.15
CA PRO A 336 9.63 5.46 20.88
C PRO A 336 9.31 3.96 20.67
N HIS A 337 8.88 3.60 19.46
CA HIS A 337 8.53 2.23 19.10
C HIS A 337 9.16 1.87 17.75
N PHE A 338 9.94 0.79 17.72
CA PHE A 338 10.78 0.39 16.57
C PHE A 338 10.40 -0.99 16.03
N TRP A 339 9.21 -1.48 16.37
CA TRP A 339 8.77 -2.83 16.07
C TRP A 339 7.39 -2.83 15.42
N ARG A 340 7.09 -3.90 14.69
CA ARG A 340 5.75 -4.22 14.19
C ARG A 340 5.51 -5.71 14.35
N ALA A 341 4.25 -6.13 14.48
CA ALA A 341 3.91 -7.54 14.38
C ALA A 341 4.30 -8.07 12.99
N CYS A 342 4.90 -9.27 12.95
CA CYS A 342 5.39 -9.86 11.70
C CYS A 342 4.24 -10.26 10.79
N THR A 343 4.38 -9.96 9.50
CA THR A 343 3.54 -10.55 8.45
C THR A 343 4.10 -11.91 8.02
N ASP A 344 3.36 -12.67 7.20
CA ASP A 344 3.85 -13.93 6.64
C ASP A 344 5.14 -13.75 5.84
N ASN A 345 5.26 -12.65 5.10
CA ASN A 345 6.48 -12.27 4.40
C ASN A 345 7.67 -12.04 5.35
N ASP A 346 7.44 -11.42 6.51
CA ASP A 346 8.48 -11.24 7.54
C ASP A 346 8.91 -12.59 8.14
N MET A 347 7.98 -13.53 8.31
CA MET A 347 8.29 -14.87 8.77
C MET A 347 9.12 -15.62 7.72
N GLY A 348 8.66 -15.62 6.46
CA GLY A 348 9.34 -16.28 5.33
C GLY A 348 10.75 -15.76 5.06
N ASN A 349 11.02 -14.47 5.33
CA ASN A 349 12.35 -13.88 5.19
C ASN A 349 13.17 -13.85 6.50
N ASN A 350 12.71 -14.53 7.56
CA ASN A 350 13.36 -14.60 8.87
C ASN A 350 13.61 -13.22 9.55
N MET A 351 12.71 -12.25 9.38
CA MET A 351 12.79 -10.92 9.98
C MET A 351 12.96 -10.98 11.50
N LEU A 352 12.27 -11.89 12.19
CA LEU A 352 12.42 -12.08 13.63
C LEU A 352 13.88 -12.35 14.04
N LYS A 353 14.60 -13.16 13.26
CA LYS A 353 16.01 -13.45 13.51
C LYS A 353 16.92 -12.28 13.13
N ARG A 354 16.67 -11.66 11.97
CA ARG A 354 17.52 -10.57 11.44
C ARG A 354 17.35 -9.24 12.19
N CYS A 355 16.14 -8.96 12.65
CA CYS A 355 15.74 -7.66 13.18
C CYS A 355 15.20 -7.72 14.62
N GLY A 356 15.06 -8.90 15.23
CA GLY A 356 14.44 -9.06 16.56
C GLY A 356 15.05 -8.23 17.69
N ILE A 357 16.30 -7.76 17.53
CA ILE A 357 16.92 -6.81 18.45
C ILE A 357 16.10 -5.51 18.62
N TRP A 358 15.41 -5.07 17.56
CA TRP A 358 14.58 -3.87 17.54
C TRP A 358 13.28 -4.01 18.35
N GLN A 359 12.78 -5.23 18.53
CA GLN A 359 11.62 -5.50 19.39
C GLN A 359 11.86 -5.08 20.83
N LYS A 360 13.12 -5.16 21.28
CA LYS A 360 13.54 -4.80 22.63
C LYS A 360 14.23 -3.45 22.71
N ALA A 361 14.38 -2.72 21.60
CA ALA A 361 15.18 -1.49 21.58
C ALA A 361 14.71 -0.42 22.58
N ASN A 362 13.40 -0.37 22.87
CA ASN A 362 12.82 0.58 23.81
C ASN A 362 12.62 0.03 25.24
N THR A 363 12.98 -1.23 25.52
CA THR A 363 12.76 -1.84 26.86
C THR A 363 13.82 -1.45 27.88
N GLN A 364 14.98 -0.97 27.42
CA GLN A 364 16.09 -0.47 28.25
C GLN A 364 16.45 0.96 27.87
N LEU A 365 15.44 1.80 27.66
CA LEU A 365 15.65 3.20 27.35
C LEU A 365 16.34 3.89 28.54
N VAL A 366 17.50 4.49 28.29
CA VAL A 366 18.28 5.22 29.31
C VAL A 366 18.20 6.70 29.02
N LEU A 367 17.72 7.48 29.99
CA LEU A 367 17.73 8.94 29.90
C LEU A 367 19.15 9.46 30.16
N ASP A 368 19.73 10.13 29.16
CA ASP A 368 21.03 10.79 29.29
C ASP A 368 20.91 12.25 29.72
N SER A 369 19.90 12.94 29.22
CA SER A 369 19.68 14.34 29.57
C SER A 369 18.20 14.69 29.52
N PHE A 370 17.77 15.48 30.49
CA PHE A 370 16.46 16.11 30.55
C PHE A 370 16.62 17.58 30.89
N SER A 371 15.94 18.46 30.15
CA SER A 371 15.93 19.89 30.45
C SER A 371 14.59 20.51 30.11
N VAL A 372 14.18 21.46 30.94
CA VAL A 372 13.00 22.32 30.71
C VAL A 372 13.49 23.74 30.58
N VAL A 373 13.25 24.37 29.43
CA VAL A 373 13.74 25.71 29.11
C VAL A 373 12.57 26.55 28.62
N SER A 374 12.37 27.70 29.24
CA SER A 374 11.45 28.72 28.71
C SER A 374 12.07 29.34 27.46
N ALA A 375 11.44 29.13 26.30
CA ALA A 375 11.88 29.77 25.06
C ALA A 375 11.48 31.25 25.08
N ASN A 376 10.26 31.51 25.54
CA ASN A 376 9.67 32.81 25.81
C ASN A 376 8.46 32.61 26.76
N PRO A 377 7.77 33.66 27.23
CA PRO A 377 6.67 33.51 28.18
C PRO A 377 5.47 32.66 27.71
N TYR A 378 5.37 32.34 26.42
CA TYR A 378 4.26 31.61 25.80
C TYR A 378 4.66 30.25 25.23
N GLN A 379 5.94 29.86 25.36
CA GLN A 379 6.46 28.59 24.88
C GLN A 379 7.52 28.03 25.83
N ILE A 380 7.31 26.81 26.29
CA ILE A 380 8.29 26.06 27.08
C ILE A 380 8.73 24.83 26.29
N MET A 381 10.04 24.66 26.18
CA MET A 381 10.66 23.50 25.55
C MET A 381 11.09 22.48 26.61
N VAL A 382 10.72 21.22 26.42
CA VAL A 382 11.26 20.08 27.17
C VAL A 382 12.10 19.26 26.21
N LYS A 383 13.40 19.13 26.50
CA LYS A 383 14.35 18.38 25.66
C LYS A 383 14.81 17.14 26.38
N THR A 384 14.72 16.00 25.71
CA THR A 384 15.13 14.71 26.24
C THR A 384 16.06 14.01 25.27
N VAL A 385 17.09 13.39 25.81
CA VAL A 385 18.04 12.58 25.06
C VAL A 385 18.09 11.21 25.68
N PHE A 386 17.83 10.21 24.86
CA PHE A 386 17.84 8.82 25.26
C PHE A 386 18.97 8.06 24.55
N ARG A 387 19.62 7.18 25.28
CA ARG A 387 20.38 6.06 24.72
C ARG A 387 19.51 4.82 24.65
N LEU A 388 19.71 4.04 23.59
CA LEU A 388 19.13 2.72 23.36
C LEU A 388 20.28 1.70 23.35
N PRO A 389 20.75 1.22 24.52
CA PRO A 389 21.97 0.43 24.62
C PRO A 389 21.96 -0.83 23.77
N ILE A 390 20.79 -1.48 23.67
CA ILE A 390 20.59 -2.72 22.91
C ILE A 390 20.96 -2.56 21.43
N VAL A 391 20.78 -1.38 20.85
CA VAL A 391 21.03 -1.09 19.42
C VAL A 391 22.08 -0.01 19.21
N ASN A 392 22.83 0.34 20.27
CA ASN A 392 23.82 1.43 20.28
C ASN A 392 23.31 2.78 19.74
N ALA A 393 22.00 3.04 19.79
CA ALA A 393 21.41 4.21 19.15
C ALA A 393 21.14 5.36 20.13
N ARG A 394 20.90 6.55 19.59
CA ARG A 394 20.40 7.71 20.33
C ARG A 394 19.06 8.18 19.79
N TYR A 395 18.17 8.60 20.69
CA TYR A 395 16.88 9.16 20.34
C TYR A 395 16.65 10.46 21.09
N TYR A 396 16.36 11.52 20.33
CA TYR A 396 16.15 12.86 20.85
C TYR A 396 14.66 13.16 20.73
N ILE A 397 14.03 13.68 21.79
CA ILE A 397 12.66 14.17 21.75
C ILE A 397 12.64 15.60 22.27
N ASN A 398 12.05 16.51 21.50
CA ASN A 398 11.78 17.86 21.97
C ASN A 398 10.26 18.09 21.94
N TYR A 399 9.72 18.45 23.09
CA TYR A 399 8.34 18.89 23.26
C TYR A 399 8.34 20.42 23.33
N SER A 400 7.60 21.09 22.45
CA SER A 400 7.30 22.52 22.57
C SER A 400 5.87 22.67 23.06
N VAL A 401 5.70 22.98 24.34
CA VAL A 401 4.40 23.27 24.95
C VAL A 401 4.09 24.74 24.72
N LEU A 402 3.01 25.02 24.01
CA LEU A 402 2.56 26.36 23.64
C LEU A 402 1.44 26.86 24.56
N ALA A 403 1.28 28.17 24.69
CA ALA A 403 0.29 28.79 25.58
C ALA A 403 -1.18 28.47 25.22
N ASN A 404 -1.45 28.04 23.98
CA ASN A 404 -2.76 27.57 23.52
C ASN A 404 -3.07 26.10 23.88
N GLY A 405 -2.14 25.38 24.51
CA GLY A 405 -2.27 23.96 24.86
C GLY A 405 -1.72 22.98 23.83
N GLU A 406 -1.26 23.47 22.68
CA GLU A 406 -0.62 22.61 21.69
C GLU A 406 0.75 22.11 22.20
N ILE A 407 1.05 20.84 21.93
CA ILE A 407 2.35 20.24 22.22
C ILE A 407 2.95 19.74 20.91
N ILE A 408 3.89 20.50 20.36
CA ILE A 408 4.62 20.09 19.16
C ILE A 408 5.73 19.13 19.59
N ILE A 409 5.68 17.90 19.08
CA ILE A 409 6.68 16.86 19.36
C ILE A 409 7.56 16.70 18.12
N THR A 410 8.85 16.93 18.29
CA THR A 410 9.86 16.62 17.27
C THR A 410 10.76 15.52 17.78
N SER A 411 11.13 14.59 16.92
CA SER A 411 12.09 13.54 17.26
C SER A 411 13.21 13.43 16.24
N ARG A 412 14.37 12.96 16.70
CA ARG A 412 15.51 12.61 15.86
C ARG A 412 16.06 11.28 16.33
N PHE A 413 16.20 10.35 15.41
CA PHE A 413 16.85 9.06 15.66
C PHE A 413 18.24 9.07 15.03
N VAL A 414 19.25 8.64 15.78
CA VAL A 414 20.61 8.44 15.29
C VAL A 414 20.94 6.96 15.52
N PRO A 415 20.96 6.13 14.45
CA PRO A 415 21.35 4.73 14.58
C PRO A 415 22.81 4.59 15.00
N GLY A 416 23.11 3.47 15.65
CA GLY A 416 24.41 3.17 16.28
C GLY A 416 25.37 2.36 15.42
#